data_AF-A0A150QTZ5-F1
#
_entry.id   AF-A0A150QTZ5-F1
#
_cell.length_a   1.000
_cell.length_b   1.000
_cell.length_c   1.000
_cell.angle_alpha   90.00
_cell.angle_beta   90.00
_cell.angle_gamma   90.00
#
_symmetry.space_group_name_H-M   'P 1'
#
loop_
_entity.id
_entity.type
_entity.pdbx_description
1 polymer ?
#
loop_
_entity_poly.entity_id
_entity_poly.type
_entity_poly.pdbx_seq_one_letter_code
_entity_poly.pdbx_strand_id
1 'polypeptide(L)'
;MKNNVPVLQSSSPGTTANPPQRSRLAALAALAALAVLGATGCAAEVHTRTVAPAHATVTYREFAVVEEPVVHIAAAPVHVESYPRVYYRGTYVYYVDGRWYYPSRHGWVYYREEPRALVHYRVEFDRDRHHHHQHTYREPTRRPAETRVEHRRPHVEHRRPHRSP
;
A
#
# COMPACT_ATOMS: atom_id res chain seq x y z
N MET A 1 85.98 2.31 -13.74
CA MET A 1 86.65 3.47 -14.36
C MET A 1 86.56 4.63 -13.38
N LYS A 2 87.69 5.31 -13.16
CA LYS A 2 87.86 6.49 -12.30
C LYS A 2 87.16 7.72 -12.88
N ASN A 3 87.00 8.74 -12.02
CA ASN A 3 87.01 10.20 -12.24
C ASN A 3 85.75 10.84 -11.62
N ASN A 4 85.75 11.22 -10.33
CA ASN A 4 86.33 12.44 -9.73
C ASN A 4 86.09 13.71 -10.54
N VAL A 5 85.25 14.62 -10.02
CA VAL A 5 85.59 16.05 -9.83
C VAL A 5 84.78 16.62 -8.65
N PRO A 6 85.42 17.20 -7.61
CA PRO A 6 84.82 18.16 -6.70
C PRO A 6 85.42 19.56 -6.90
N VAL A 7 84.56 20.58 -6.89
CA VAL A 7 84.84 22.02 -7.00
C VAL A 7 83.69 22.69 -6.22
N LEU A 8 83.81 23.53 -5.19
CA LEU A 8 84.90 24.23 -4.51
C LEU A 8 84.44 24.57 -3.07
N GLN A 9 85.37 24.50 -2.12
CA GLN A 9 85.37 25.28 -0.86
C GLN A 9 85.58 26.76 -1.21
N SER A 10 84.71 27.67 -0.75
CA SER A 10 84.78 28.46 0.50
C SER A 10 85.69 29.70 0.50
N SER A 11 85.15 30.73 1.17
CA SER A 11 85.78 31.91 1.77
C SER A 11 86.00 33.09 0.81
N SER A 12 85.64 34.33 1.15
CA SER A 12 85.85 35.00 2.45
C SER A 12 85.10 36.37 2.49
N PRO A 13 85.33 37.29 3.45
CA PRO A 13 84.38 37.67 4.50
C PRO A 13 83.95 39.15 4.44
N GLY A 14 83.07 39.59 5.35
CA GLY A 14 82.92 41.02 5.59
C GLY A 14 81.60 41.44 6.21
N THR A 15 81.51 41.34 7.54
CA THR A 15 80.57 42.09 8.38
C THR A 15 80.59 43.58 8.04
N THR A 16 79.43 44.23 7.89
CA THR A 16 79.09 45.49 8.60
C THR A 16 77.67 46.01 8.30
N ALA A 17 76.98 46.34 9.40
CA ALA A 17 76.04 47.46 9.58
C ALA A 17 74.67 47.47 8.84
N ASN A 18 73.67 46.95 9.57
CA ASN A 18 72.25 47.34 9.59
C ASN A 18 72.05 48.84 9.94
N PRO A 19 70.83 49.47 9.91
CA PRO A 19 69.48 49.09 9.39
C PRO A 19 68.73 50.30 8.71
N PRO A 20 67.38 50.29 8.51
CA PRO A 20 66.48 50.86 9.55
C PRO A 20 65.17 50.04 9.73
N GLN A 21 64.81 49.51 10.90
CA GLN A 21 64.39 50.21 12.13
C GLN A 21 63.01 50.93 12.08
N ARG A 22 62.10 50.55 11.16
CA ARG A 22 60.69 51.03 11.17
C ARG A 22 59.60 49.95 11.24
N SER A 23 59.93 48.66 11.09
CA SER A 23 58.91 47.60 10.97
C SER A 23 58.47 46.95 12.28
N ARG A 24 59.26 47.03 13.36
CA ARG A 24 59.01 46.25 14.58
C ARG A 24 58.00 46.89 15.55
N LEU A 25 57.89 48.22 15.57
CA LEU A 25 56.92 48.92 16.44
C LEU A 25 55.48 48.79 15.91
N ALA A 26 55.29 48.83 14.59
CA ALA A 26 53.98 48.62 13.97
C ALA A 26 53.47 47.17 14.15
N ALA A 27 54.37 46.18 14.05
CA ALA A 27 54.03 44.78 14.23
C ALA A 27 53.62 44.44 15.68
N LEU A 28 54.26 45.07 16.68
CA LEU A 28 53.92 44.85 18.10
C LEU A 28 52.61 45.52 18.52
N ALA A 29 52.29 46.70 17.98
CA ALA A 29 51.03 47.38 18.26
C ALA A 29 49.80 46.60 17.71
N ALA A 30 49.94 45.98 16.53
CA ALA A 30 48.89 45.15 15.94
C ALA A 30 48.62 43.86 16.76
N LEU A 31 49.66 43.24 17.32
CA LEU A 31 49.51 42.05 18.16
C LEU A 31 48.88 42.34 19.53
N ALA A 32 49.18 43.51 20.12
CA ALA A 32 48.58 43.91 21.40
C ALA A 32 47.07 44.22 21.28
N ALA A 33 46.62 44.79 20.16
CA ALA A 33 45.20 45.08 19.92
C ALA A 33 44.35 43.81 19.72
N LEU A 34 44.90 42.75 19.13
CA LEU A 34 44.19 41.48 18.91
C LEU A 34 43.98 40.66 20.19
N ALA A 35 44.84 40.82 21.20
CA ALA A 35 44.72 40.07 22.45
C ALA A 35 43.59 40.56 23.39
N VAL A 36 43.12 41.81 23.23
CA VAL A 36 42.12 42.41 24.12
C VAL A 36 40.67 42.07 23.71
N LEU A 37 40.43 41.64 22.47
CA LEU A 37 39.08 41.44 21.92
C LEU A 37 38.48 40.02 22.10
N GLY A 38 39.16 39.10 22.78
CA GLY A 38 38.76 37.68 22.84
C GLY A 38 37.84 37.26 23.99
N ALA A 39 37.50 38.15 24.93
CA ALA A 39 36.86 37.77 26.19
C ALA A 39 35.38 38.16 26.32
N THR A 40 34.71 38.59 25.24
CA THR A 40 33.25 38.78 25.26
C THR A 40 32.56 37.52 24.73
N GLY A 41 32.58 36.46 25.54
CA GLY A 41 31.72 35.30 25.32
C GLY A 41 30.26 35.72 25.50
N CYS A 42 29.47 35.62 24.44
CA CYS A 42 28.03 35.78 24.53
C CYS A 42 27.48 34.67 25.43
N ALA A 43 27.13 35.00 26.68
CA ALA A 43 26.31 34.13 27.51
C ALA A 43 24.90 34.13 26.91
N ALA A 44 24.62 33.18 26.03
CA ALA A 44 23.27 32.93 25.57
C ALA A 44 22.55 32.15 26.68
N GLU A 45 21.91 32.87 27.60
CA GLU A 45 20.96 32.25 28.52
C GLU A 45 19.72 31.82 27.74
N VAL A 46 19.68 30.54 27.37
CA VAL A 46 18.47 29.91 26.88
C VAL A 46 17.52 29.78 28.06
N HIS A 47 16.62 30.75 28.19
CA HIS A 47 15.45 30.62 29.03
C HIS A 47 14.56 29.53 28.43
N THR A 48 14.81 28.29 28.84
CA THR A 48 13.85 27.21 28.61
C THR A 48 12.63 27.56 29.44
N ARG A 49 11.58 28.05 28.77
CA ARG A 49 10.26 28.13 29.38
C ARG A 49 9.89 26.71 29.75
N THR A 50 9.97 26.39 31.04
CA THR A 50 9.38 25.19 31.61
C THR A 50 7.87 25.31 31.39
N VAL A 51 7.42 24.78 30.26
CA VAL A 51 6.02 24.44 30.08
C VAL A 51 5.78 23.35 31.10
N ALA A 52 5.07 23.69 32.19
CA ALA A 52 4.53 22.70 33.10
C ALA A 52 3.92 21.60 32.22
N PRO A 53 4.17 20.30 32.50
CA PRO A 53 3.53 19.25 31.75
C PRO A 53 2.03 19.46 31.93
N ALA A 54 1.39 20.09 30.94
CA ALA A 54 -0.03 20.02 30.79
C ALA A 54 -0.25 18.53 30.64
N HIS A 55 -0.74 17.90 31.71
CA HIS A 55 -1.18 16.53 31.66
C HIS A 55 -2.06 16.46 30.43
N ALA A 56 -1.54 15.84 29.36
CA ALA A 56 -2.31 15.61 28.16
C ALA A 56 -3.43 14.70 28.63
N THR A 57 -4.58 15.29 28.94
CA THR A 57 -5.78 14.55 29.24
C THR A 57 -6.14 13.85 27.94
N VAL A 58 -5.70 12.60 27.85
CA VAL A 58 -6.13 11.66 26.83
C VAL A 58 -7.62 11.50 27.05
N THR A 59 -8.41 12.22 26.27
CA THR A 59 -9.85 12.03 26.20
C THR A 59 -10.08 10.75 25.43
N TYR A 60 -10.24 9.65 26.15
CA TYR A 60 -10.74 8.41 25.58
C TYR A 60 -12.15 8.70 25.06
N ARG A 61 -12.30 8.68 23.73
CA ARG A 61 -13.62 8.70 23.11
C ARG A 61 -14.27 7.36 23.42
N GLU A 62 -15.26 7.36 24.29
CA GLU A 62 -16.07 6.20 24.56
C GLU A 62 -16.84 5.84 23.27
N PHE A 63 -16.44 4.76 22.60
CA PHE A 63 -17.19 4.21 21.50
C PHE A 63 -18.32 3.37 22.11
N ALA A 64 -19.55 3.89 22.07
CA ALA A 64 -20.72 3.07 22.35
C ALA A 64 -20.76 1.93 21.32
N VAL A 65 -20.44 0.71 21.75
CA VAL A 65 -20.58 -0.48 20.91
C VAL A 65 -22.07 -0.72 20.78
N VAL A 66 -22.64 -0.37 19.62
CA VAL A 66 -23.98 -0.80 19.26
C VAL A 66 -23.91 -2.31 19.08
N GLU A 67 -24.47 -3.02 20.05
CA GLU A 67 -24.65 -4.47 20.01
C GLU A 67 -25.89 -4.75 19.18
N GLU A 68 -25.75 -5.49 18.07
CA GLU A 68 -26.93 -5.89 17.30
C GLU A 68 -27.80 -6.84 18.13
N PRO A 69 -29.13 -6.77 18.00
CA PRO A 69 -30.00 -7.68 18.71
C PRO A 69 -29.79 -9.10 18.18
N VAL A 70 -29.39 -10.02 19.05
CA VAL A 70 -29.07 -11.41 18.68
C VAL A 70 -29.87 -12.44 19.46
N VAL A 71 -29.94 -13.66 18.93
CA VAL A 71 -30.61 -14.81 19.56
C VAL A 71 -29.68 -16.01 19.54
N HIS A 72 -29.50 -16.63 20.72
CA HIS A 72 -28.66 -17.82 20.89
C HIS A 72 -29.45 -19.10 20.65
N ILE A 73 -28.81 -20.07 19.98
CA ILE A 73 -29.29 -21.42 19.77
C ILE A 73 -28.16 -22.42 20.05
N ALA A 74 -28.52 -23.59 20.58
CA ALA A 74 -27.52 -24.59 20.97
C ALA A 74 -26.91 -25.30 19.75
N ALA A 75 -27.73 -25.64 18.75
CA ALA A 75 -27.32 -26.43 17.60
C ALA A 75 -26.97 -25.56 16.38
N ALA A 76 -26.02 -26.04 15.58
CA ALA A 76 -25.72 -25.45 14.27
C ALA A 76 -26.91 -25.60 13.31
N PRO A 77 -27.14 -24.63 12.41
CA PRO A 77 -28.03 -24.82 11.28
C PRO A 77 -27.59 -26.02 10.42
N VAL A 78 -28.56 -26.75 9.90
CA VAL A 78 -28.34 -27.97 9.14
C VAL A 78 -27.65 -27.65 7.81
N HIS A 79 -26.56 -28.35 7.49
CA HIS A 79 -25.70 -28.11 6.32
C HIS A 79 -25.15 -26.68 6.22
N VAL A 80 -24.89 -25.98 7.34
CA VAL A 80 -24.42 -24.59 7.34
C VAL A 80 -23.23 -24.30 6.40
N GLU A 81 -22.35 -25.28 6.19
CA GLU A 81 -21.17 -25.18 5.33
C GLU A 81 -21.49 -25.08 3.83
N SER A 82 -22.67 -25.54 3.39
CA SER A 82 -23.10 -25.41 1.99
C SER A 82 -23.71 -24.04 1.68
N TYR A 83 -24.00 -23.24 2.70
CA TYR A 83 -24.58 -21.93 2.54
C TYR A 83 -23.52 -20.85 2.31
N PRO A 84 -23.89 -19.75 1.61
CA PRO A 84 -23.01 -18.60 1.45
C PRO A 84 -22.57 -18.02 2.80
N ARG A 85 -21.30 -17.61 2.87
CA ARG A 85 -20.71 -17.00 4.07
C ARG A 85 -20.01 -15.69 3.74
N VAL A 86 -20.01 -14.77 4.70
CA VAL A 86 -19.38 -13.46 4.61
C VAL A 86 -18.59 -13.19 5.88
N TYR A 87 -17.44 -12.54 5.77
CA TYR A 87 -16.68 -12.13 6.95
C TYR A 87 -17.21 -10.79 7.47
N TYR A 88 -17.71 -10.77 8.70
CA TYR A 88 -18.33 -9.59 9.31
C TYR A 88 -18.04 -9.55 10.81
N ARG A 89 -17.66 -8.37 11.32
CA ARG A 89 -17.30 -8.13 12.73
C ARG A 89 -16.34 -9.18 13.34
N GLY A 90 -15.37 -9.65 12.54
CA GLY A 90 -14.33 -10.56 13.01
C GLY A 90 -14.70 -12.04 13.03
N THR A 91 -15.84 -12.43 12.44
CA THR A 91 -16.25 -13.84 12.31
C THR A 91 -16.90 -14.10 10.95
N TYR A 92 -17.00 -15.37 10.57
CA TYR A 92 -17.80 -15.77 9.42
C TYR A 92 -19.28 -15.84 9.81
N VAL A 93 -20.10 -15.18 9.01
CA VAL A 93 -21.56 -15.18 9.14
C VAL A 93 -22.15 -15.89 7.93
N TYR A 94 -23.09 -16.79 8.17
CA TYR A 94 -23.69 -17.70 7.21
C TYR A 94 -25.14 -17.29 6.98
N TYR A 95 -25.54 -17.17 5.72
CA TYR A 95 -26.93 -16.85 5.37
C TYR A 95 -27.73 -18.14 5.17
N VAL A 96 -28.55 -18.50 6.15
CA VAL A 96 -29.34 -19.75 6.15
C VAL A 96 -30.81 -19.40 6.37
N ASP A 97 -31.69 -19.87 5.49
CA ASP A 97 -33.16 -19.71 5.61
C ASP A 97 -33.64 -18.28 5.96
N GLY A 98 -33.04 -17.26 5.33
CA GLY A 98 -33.43 -15.87 5.54
C GLY A 98 -32.84 -15.22 6.79
N ARG A 99 -31.91 -15.88 7.49
CA ARG A 99 -31.26 -15.37 8.70
C ARG A 99 -29.75 -15.48 8.62
N TRP A 100 -29.08 -14.56 9.30
CA TRP A 100 -27.63 -14.49 9.38
C TRP A 100 -27.17 -15.15 10.68
N TYR A 101 -26.45 -16.27 10.57
CA TYR A 101 -25.95 -17.07 11.69
C TYR A 101 -24.44 -16.95 11.84
N TYR A 102 -23.92 -16.97 13.06
CA TYR A 102 -22.48 -17.04 13.31
C TYR A 102 -22.18 -17.90 14.55
N PRO A 103 -20.99 -18.52 14.60
CA PRO A 103 -20.56 -19.28 15.76
C PRO A 103 -20.18 -18.33 16.91
N SER A 104 -20.59 -18.69 18.12
CA SER A 104 -20.22 -18.04 19.38
C SER A 104 -19.60 -19.06 20.34
N ARG A 105 -19.10 -18.59 21.49
CA ARG A 105 -18.53 -19.46 22.53
C ARG A 105 -19.55 -20.46 23.12
N HIS A 106 -20.85 -20.17 23.00
CA HIS A 106 -21.92 -20.94 23.64
C HIS A 106 -22.83 -21.66 22.63
N GLY A 107 -22.35 -21.86 21.40
CA GLY A 107 -23.14 -22.41 20.31
C GLY A 107 -23.33 -21.39 19.20
N TRP A 108 -24.49 -21.37 18.59
CA TRP A 108 -24.76 -20.54 17.42
C TRP A 108 -25.63 -19.36 17.78
N VAL A 109 -25.49 -18.30 17.00
CA VAL A 109 -26.23 -17.07 17.20
C VAL A 109 -26.77 -16.61 15.86
N TYR A 110 -27.97 -16.05 15.83
CA TYR A 110 -28.45 -15.32 14.67
C TYR A 110 -28.85 -13.89 15.03
N TYR A 111 -28.69 -12.99 14.07
CA TYR A 111 -29.17 -11.62 14.22
C TYR A 111 -30.69 -11.58 14.14
N ARG A 112 -31.34 -11.02 15.16
CA ARG A 112 -32.79 -10.84 15.20
C ARG A 112 -33.26 -9.92 14.07
N GLU A 113 -32.48 -8.88 13.82
CA GLU A 113 -32.67 -7.93 12.73
C GLU A 113 -31.47 -8.01 11.80
N GLU A 114 -31.71 -7.98 10.49
CA GLU A 114 -30.63 -8.01 9.50
C GLU A 114 -29.73 -6.77 9.64
N PRO A 115 -28.42 -6.94 9.94
CA PRO A 115 -27.49 -5.82 9.97
C PRO A 115 -27.44 -5.15 8.60
N ARG A 116 -27.46 -3.81 8.57
CA ARG A 116 -27.48 -3.05 7.30
C ARG A 116 -26.33 -3.40 6.35
N ALA A 117 -25.16 -3.72 6.92
CA ALA A 117 -23.98 -4.13 6.18
C ALA A 117 -24.08 -5.55 5.57
N LEU A 118 -25.11 -6.33 5.91
CA LEU A 118 -25.33 -7.67 5.36
C LEU A 118 -26.40 -7.71 4.27
N VAL A 119 -27.23 -6.66 4.16
CA VAL A 119 -28.33 -6.60 3.18
C VAL A 119 -27.83 -6.75 1.74
N HIS A 120 -26.72 -6.12 1.37
CA HIS A 120 -26.23 -6.19 -0.01
C HIS A 120 -25.75 -7.59 -0.39
N TYR A 121 -25.12 -8.31 0.55
CA TYR A 121 -24.69 -9.69 0.34
C TYR A 121 -25.88 -10.63 0.15
N ARG A 122 -26.96 -10.46 0.92
CA ARG A 122 -28.20 -11.22 0.70
C ARG A 122 -28.74 -11.01 -0.70
N VAL A 123 -28.83 -9.76 -1.15
CA VAL A 123 -29.32 -9.42 -2.49
C VAL A 123 -28.44 -10.05 -3.57
N GLU A 124 -27.12 -10.07 -3.38
CA GLU A 124 -26.17 -10.71 -4.30
C GLU A 124 -26.38 -12.24 -4.35
N PHE A 125 -26.46 -12.91 -3.19
CA PHE A 125 -26.70 -14.35 -3.11
C PHE A 125 -28.05 -14.74 -3.71
N ASP A 126 -29.09 -13.92 -3.49
CA ASP A 126 -30.39 -14.13 -4.10
C ASP A 126 -30.26 -14.03 -5.62
N ARG A 127 -29.60 -12.99 -6.17
CA ARG A 127 -29.40 -12.83 -7.62
C ARG A 127 -28.68 -14.02 -8.24
N ASP A 128 -27.58 -14.46 -7.66
CA ASP A 128 -26.79 -15.58 -8.17
C ASP A 128 -27.62 -16.86 -8.23
N ARG A 129 -28.42 -17.13 -7.19
CA ARG A 129 -29.32 -18.28 -7.15
C ARG A 129 -30.35 -18.21 -8.30
N HIS A 130 -30.92 -17.04 -8.59
CA HIS A 130 -31.87 -16.88 -9.69
C HIS A 130 -31.23 -17.08 -11.07
N HIS A 131 -29.98 -16.65 -11.26
CA HIS A 131 -29.28 -16.82 -12.54
C HIS A 131 -28.98 -18.28 -12.87
N HIS A 132 -28.67 -19.11 -11.88
CA HIS A 132 -28.43 -20.53 -12.10
C HIS A 132 -29.68 -21.31 -12.54
N HIS A 133 -30.88 -20.87 -12.13
CA HIS A 133 -32.11 -21.54 -12.53
C HIS A 133 -32.53 -21.23 -13.97
N GLN A 134 -32.25 -20.02 -14.48
CA GLN A 134 -32.63 -19.65 -15.86
C GLN A 134 -31.93 -20.48 -16.95
N HIS A 135 -30.76 -21.05 -16.67
CA HIS A 135 -30.04 -21.85 -17.65
C HIS A 135 -30.57 -23.29 -17.83
N THR A 136 -31.44 -23.76 -16.95
CA THR A 136 -31.94 -25.15 -16.98
C THR A 136 -33.23 -25.34 -17.78
N TYR A 137 -33.80 -24.27 -18.35
CA TYR A 137 -35.02 -24.35 -19.17
C TYR A 137 -34.87 -23.75 -20.57
N ARG A 138 -33.66 -23.72 -21.14
CA ARG A 138 -33.56 -23.75 -22.60
C ARG A 138 -33.70 -25.19 -23.02
N GLU A 139 -34.94 -25.65 -23.04
CA GLU A 139 -35.35 -26.84 -23.78
C GLU A 139 -34.59 -26.80 -25.11
N PRO A 140 -33.73 -27.78 -25.43
CA PRO A 140 -33.21 -27.90 -26.77
C PRO A 140 -34.47 -28.10 -27.59
N THR A 141 -34.91 -27.03 -28.25
CA THR A 141 -36.03 -27.07 -29.15
C THR A 141 -35.65 -28.21 -30.09
N ARG A 142 -36.30 -29.36 -29.90
CA ARG A 142 -36.28 -30.45 -30.87
C ARG A 142 -36.76 -29.73 -32.10
N ARG A 143 -35.82 -29.35 -32.98
CA ARG A 143 -36.16 -29.07 -34.37
C ARG A 143 -37.08 -30.23 -34.72
N PRO A 144 -38.35 -30.00 -35.07
CA PRO A 144 -39.06 -30.99 -35.85
C PRO A 144 -38.07 -31.32 -36.95
N ALA A 145 -37.72 -32.60 -37.10
CA ALA A 145 -36.93 -33.02 -38.24
C ALA A 145 -37.70 -32.53 -39.46
N GLU A 146 -37.32 -31.36 -39.97
CA GLU A 146 -37.76 -30.87 -41.25
C GLU A 146 -37.37 -32.01 -42.16
N THR A 147 -38.40 -32.70 -42.65
CA THR A 147 -38.27 -33.63 -43.74
C THR A 147 -37.54 -32.83 -44.79
N ARG A 148 -36.24 -33.11 -44.93
CA ARG A 148 -35.38 -32.53 -45.94
C ARG A 148 -35.98 -33.04 -47.24
N VAL A 149 -36.95 -32.30 -47.77
CA VAL A 149 -37.43 -32.46 -49.12
C VAL A 149 -36.22 -32.12 -49.95
N GLU A 150 -35.52 -33.17 -50.33
CA GLU A 150 -34.38 -33.16 -51.22
C GLU A 150 -34.86 -32.51 -52.51
N HIS A 151 -34.61 -31.21 -52.63
CA HIS A 151 -34.86 -30.44 -53.83
C HIS A 151 -33.86 -30.94 -54.87
N ARG A 152 -34.26 -32.02 -55.55
CA ARG A 152 -33.59 -32.62 -56.69
C ARG A 152 -33.50 -31.57 -57.78
N ARG A 153 -32.42 -30.79 -57.77
CA ARG A 153 -32.09 -29.89 -58.88
C ARG A 153 -31.94 -30.75 -60.14
N PRO A 154 -32.65 -30.47 -61.24
CA PRO A 154 -32.34 -31.10 -62.51
C PRO A 154 -30.91 -30.69 -62.88
N HIS A 155 -30.05 -31.69 -63.00
CA HIS A 155 -28.70 -31.54 -63.53
C HIS A 155 -28.84 -31.11 -64.99
N VAL A 156 -28.67 -29.82 -65.26
CA VAL A 156 -28.55 -29.33 -66.64
C VAL A 156 -27.17 -29.72 -67.12
N GLU A 157 -27.15 -30.80 -67.90
CA GLU A 157 -25.98 -31.30 -68.61
C GLU A 157 -25.54 -30.26 -69.64
N HIS A 158 -24.51 -29.48 -69.31
CA HIS A 158 -23.84 -28.61 -70.28
C HIS A 158 -23.03 -29.46 -71.26
N ARG A 159 -23.70 -29.85 -72.35
CA ARG A 159 -23.10 -30.42 -73.54
C ARG A 159 -22.09 -29.42 -74.11
N ARG A 160 -20.80 -29.66 -73.89
CA ARG A 160 -19.72 -28.92 -74.57
C ARG A 160 -19.70 -29.33 -76.04
N PRO A 161 -19.72 -28.39 -77.01
CA PRO A 161 -19.46 -28.75 -78.40
C PRO A 161 -17.97 -29.08 -78.56
N HIS A 162 -17.72 -30.29 -79.05
CA HIS A 162 -16.40 -30.71 -79.54
C HIS A 162 -15.97 -29.79 -80.68
N ARG A 163 -14.88 -29.06 -80.46
CA ARG A 163 -14.12 -28.38 -81.52
C ARG A 163 -13.12 -29.40 -82.06
N SER A 164 -13.34 -29.85 -83.29
CA SER A 164 -12.36 -30.62 -84.06
C SER A 164 -11.42 -29.66 -84.82
N PRO A 165 -10.18 -30.11 -85.09
CA PRO A 165 -9.10 -29.31 -85.71
C PRO A 165 -9.34 -28.96 -87.17
#